data_AF-A0A7T7XJW9-F1
#
_entry.id   AF-A0A7T7XJW9-F1
#
_cell.length_a   1.000
_cell.length_b   1.000
_cell.length_c   1.000
_cell.angle_alpha   90.00
_cell.angle_beta   90.00
_cell.angle_gamma   90.00
#
_symmetry.space_group_name_H-M   'P 1'
#
loop_
_entity.id
_entity.type
_entity.pdbx_description
1 polymer ?
#
loop_
_entity_poly.entity_id
_entity_poly.type
_entity_poly.pdbx_seq_one_letter_code
_entity_poly.pdbx_strand_id
1 'polypeptide(L)'
;MKKNYPRQHKQIPGFLILLCCVFLFAACSTIAEKSGEVLDGSAFSEKELTAYRSGDSGSRIELRRMREQTTGAEFLSITSERFPGLELRTSVPRDGHSVSASEIEFTQARILSSHVYGWNELSLGLFGAARCVLRGHEASLEIDSPPERIQVDEGAIRLRSSRLTGAAALTSLRNRRERILALAEWMDGSEWGGREFFSGEAFAEYWKPILFPELVKKKEQPREYTTENAEWTRADSVRWNTTYTEWLFPEELRELRDSGTLLRDWEEAAVWIFYECHWDSIIASFNGAKLALR
;
A
#
# COMPACT_ATOMS: atom_id res chain seq x y z
N MET A 1 -7.43 -13.48 64.39
CA MET A 1 -7.24 -12.14 63.78
C MET A 1 -6.86 -12.31 62.32
N LYS A 2 -7.76 -12.00 61.37
CA LYS A 2 -7.47 -12.01 59.91
C LYS A 2 -6.89 -10.65 59.52
N LYS A 3 -5.66 -10.61 59.02
CA LYS A 3 -5.03 -9.40 58.47
C LYS A 3 -5.54 -9.17 57.05
N ASN A 4 -6.35 -8.13 56.86
CA ASN A 4 -6.71 -7.62 55.54
C ASN A 4 -5.54 -6.79 55.00
N TYR A 5 -4.94 -7.23 53.90
CA TYR A 5 -4.02 -6.39 53.13
C TYR A 5 -4.80 -5.63 52.04
N PRO A 6 -4.65 -4.30 51.95
CA PRO A 6 -5.27 -3.54 50.88
C PRO A 6 -4.60 -3.88 49.54
N ARG A 7 -5.41 -4.27 48.54
CA ARG A 7 -4.95 -4.42 47.16
C ARG A 7 -4.66 -3.04 46.56
N GLN A 8 -3.39 -2.68 46.47
CA GLN A 8 -2.97 -1.55 45.63
C GLN A 8 -3.04 -1.97 44.15
N HIS A 9 -4.05 -1.47 43.44
CA HIS A 9 -4.06 -1.51 41.99
C HIS A 9 -3.02 -0.53 41.46
N LYS A 10 -1.86 -1.04 41.04
CA LYS A 10 -0.89 -0.26 40.27
C LYS A 10 -1.53 0.09 38.93
N GLN A 11 -1.92 1.35 38.77
CA GLN A 11 -2.30 1.89 37.47
C GLN A 11 -1.08 1.79 36.54
N ILE A 12 -1.18 0.95 35.52
CA ILE A 12 -0.19 0.94 34.45
C ILE A 12 -0.39 2.25 33.69
N PRO A 13 0.64 3.10 33.57
CA PRO A 13 0.50 4.37 32.86
C PRO A 13 0.12 4.09 31.41
N GLY A 14 -0.96 4.72 30.93
CA GLY A 14 -1.53 4.47 29.59
C GLY A 14 -0.53 4.61 28.43
N PHE A 15 0.55 5.37 28.65
CA PHE A 15 1.68 5.49 27.72
C PHE A 15 2.39 4.15 27.43
N LEU A 16 2.48 3.25 28.40
CA LEU A 16 3.14 1.95 28.23
C LEU A 16 2.28 0.98 27.40
N ILE A 17 0.95 1.11 27.48
CA ILE A 17 0.02 0.32 26.66
C ILE A 17 0.11 0.78 25.20
N LEU A 18 0.13 2.10 24.95
CA LEU A 18 0.26 2.65 23.60
C LEU A 18 1.58 2.24 22.95
N LEU A 19 2.70 2.30 23.69
CA LEU A 19 4.02 1.92 23.19
C LEU A 19 4.08 0.42 22.84
N CYS A 20 3.52 -0.46 23.69
CA CYS A 20 3.45 -1.88 23.39
C CYS A 20 2.58 -2.19 22.16
N CYS A 21 1.48 -1.46 21.95
CA CYS A 21 0.67 -1.61 20.75
C CYS A 21 1.45 -1.24 19.47
N VAL A 22 2.16 -0.10 19.47
CA VAL A 22 2.97 0.33 18.31
C VAL A 22 4.08 -0.68 17.97
N PHE A 23 4.76 -1.23 18.98
CA PHE A 23 5.78 -2.28 18.75
C PHE A 23 5.19 -3.60 18.27
N LEU A 24 3.98 -3.96 18.73
CA LEU A 24 3.29 -5.16 18.24
C LEU A 24 2.88 -5.01 16.77
N PHE A 25 2.42 -3.84 16.33
CA PHE A 25 2.08 -3.63 14.91
C PHE A 25 3.31 -3.66 13.99
N ALA A 26 4.43 -3.02 14.38
CA ALA A 26 5.66 -3.03 13.58
C ALA A 26 6.38 -4.40 13.55
N ALA A 27 6.28 -5.18 14.64
CA ALA A 27 6.82 -6.53 14.69
C ALA A 27 5.92 -7.55 13.96
N CYS A 28 4.60 -7.35 13.96
CA CYS A 28 3.68 -8.23 13.23
C CYS A 28 3.77 -8.06 11.72
N SER A 29 4.02 -6.85 11.20
CA SER A 29 4.19 -6.64 9.75
C SER A 29 5.43 -7.35 9.22
N THR A 30 6.58 -7.20 9.90
CA THR A 30 7.85 -7.84 9.51
C THR A 30 7.83 -9.37 9.64
N ILE A 31 7.09 -9.92 10.61
CA ILE A 31 6.90 -11.37 10.74
C ILE A 31 5.92 -11.90 9.69
N ALA A 32 4.85 -11.15 9.37
CA ALA A 32 3.89 -11.56 8.35
C ALA A 32 4.52 -11.63 6.95
N GLU A 33 5.37 -10.65 6.59
CA GLU A 33 6.14 -10.65 5.34
C GLU A 33 7.00 -11.91 5.21
N LYS A 34 7.83 -12.23 6.22
CA LYS A 34 8.72 -13.40 6.15
C LYS A 34 8.00 -14.75 6.25
N SER A 35 6.82 -14.80 6.87
CA SER A 35 6.08 -16.06 7.05
C SER A 35 5.30 -16.49 5.81
N GLY A 36 4.85 -15.52 5.00
CA GLY A 36 4.17 -15.79 3.72
C GLY A 36 5.13 -16.33 2.66
N GLU A 37 6.30 -15.70 2.51
CA GLU A 37 7.29 -16.08 1.50
C GLU A 37 7.90 -17.48 1.73
N VAL A 38 8.06 -17.90 3.00
CA VAL A 38 8.63 -19.21 3.35
C VAL A 38 7.69 -20.38 3.04
N LEU A 39 6.38 -20.16 3.09
CA LEU A 39 5.38 -21.23 2.93
C LEU A 39 5.09 -21.61 1.47
N ASP A 40 5.26 -20.68 0.53
CA ASP A 40 5.03 -20.93 -0.90
C ASP A 40 6.35 -21.21 -1.68
N GLY A 41 7.50 -21.26 -0.99
CA GLY A 41 8.80 -21.55 -1.59
C GLY A 41 9.42 -20.41 -2.42
N SER A 42 8.69 -19.32 -2.62
CA SER A 42 9.15 -18.12 -3.34
C SER A 42 10.27 -17.39 -2.59
N ALA A 43 10.32 -17.43 -1.26
CA ALA A 43 11.43 -16.89 -0.44
C ALA A 43 12.82 -17.42 -0.84
N PHE A 44 12.88 -18.64 -1.40
CA PHE A 44 14.12 -19.29 -1.77
C PHE A 44 14.44 -19.14 -3.26
N SER A 45 13.58 -18.50 -4.04
CA SER A 45 13.76 -18.36 -5.49
C SER A 45 14.64 -17.19 -5.89
N GLU A 46 14.99 -16.29 -4.96
CA GLU A 46 15.73 -15.06 -5.27
C GLU A 46 17.01 -14.98 -4.44
N LYS A 47 18.10 -14.49 -5.03
CA LYS A 47 19.39 -14.30 -4.37
C LYS A 47 19.82 -12.84 -4.51
N GLU A 48 20.02 -12.17 -3.38
CA GLU A 48 20.64 -10.84 -3.34
C GLU A 48 22.11 -10.92 -3.76
N LEU A 49 22.49 -10.08 -4.72
CA LEU A 49 23.87 -9.94 -5.20
C LEU A 49 24.56 -8.75 -4.55
N THR A 50 23.87 -7.59 -4.49
CA THR A 50 24.37 -6.34 -3.92
C THR A 50 23.20 -5.44 -3.49
N ALA A 51 23.39 -4.61 -2.47
CA ALA A 51 22.40 -3.64 -2.01
C ALA A 51 22.99 -2.23 -1.85
N TYR A 52 22.27 -1.22 -2.32
CA TYR A 52 22.60 0.19 -2.20
C TYR A 52 21.49 0.91 -1.44
N ARG A 53 21.84 1.95 -0.69
CA ARG A 53 20.94 2.58 0.27
C ARG A 53 21.16 4.08 0.36
N SER A 54 20.08 4.85 0.45
CA SER A 54 20.21 6.29 0.69
C SER A 54 20.70 6.55 2.12
N GLY A 55 21.55 7.57 2.28
CA GLY A 55 22.10 7.97 3.58
C GLY A 55 21.19 8.87 4.41
N ASP A 56 20.12 9.41 3.82
CA ASP A 56 19.26 10.40 4.46
C ASP A 56 18.24 9.77 5.42
N SER A 57 18.08 10.41 6.58
CA SER A 57 17.31 9.91 7.74
C SER A 57 15.78 9.99 7.60
N GLY A 58 15.24 10.45 6.46
CA GLY A 58 13.80 10.73 6.31
C GLY A 58 13.05 9.82 5.32
N SER A 59 13.74 9.21 4.36
CA SER A 59 13.16 8.33 3.34
C SER A 59 14.23 7.41 2.81
N ARG A 60 14.40 6.28 3.49
CA ARG A 60 15.42 5.32 3.12
C ARG A 60 14.96 4.54 1.89
N ILE A 61 15.62 4.82 0.78
CA ILE A 61 15.45 4.07 -0.47
C ILE A 61 16.52 2.99 -0.48
N GLU A 62 16.12 1.78 -0.84
CA GLU A 62 17.02 0.65 -1.00
C GLU A 62 16.86 0.07 -2.41
N LEU A 63 17.99 -0.03 -3.12
CA LEU A 63 18.11 -0.62 -4.44
C LEU A 63 18.92 -1.91 -4.29
N ARG A 64 18.30 -3.05 -4.57
CA ARG A 64 18.93 -4.37 -4.49
C ARG A 64 19.06 -4.96 -5.88
N ARG A 65 20.24 -5.45 -6.23
CA ARG A 65 20.44 -6.30 -7.41
C ARG A 65 20.17 -7.73 -6.99
N MET A 66 19.21 -8.34 -7.64
CA MET A 66 18.71 -9.67 -7.33
C MET A 66 18.94 -10.60 -8.52
N ARG A 67 19.06 -11.90 -8.23
CA ARG A 67 19.09 -12.97 -9.24
C ARG A 67 18.04 -14.01 -8.91
N GLU A 68 17.18 -14.31 -9.86
CA GLU A 68 16.27 -15.43 -9.77
C GLU A 68 17.05 -16.74 -9.91
N GLN A 69 16.92 -17.64 -8.93
CA GLN A 69 17.68 -18.89 -8.85
C GLN A 69 17.23 -19.91 -9.90
N THR A 70 15.96 -19.88 -10.29
CA THR A 70 15.35 -20.81 -11.27
C THR A 70 15.77 -20.48 -12.70
N THR A 71 15.73 -19.20 -13.09
CA THR A 71 15.99 -18.75 -14.48
C THR A 71 17.39 -18.16 -14.67
N GLY A 72 18.07 -17.79 -13.57
CA GLY A 72 19.30 -17.00 -13.59
C GLY A 72 19.10 -15.56 -14.08
N ALA A 73 17.86 -15.10 -14.27
CA ALA A 73 17.58 -13.72 -14.64
C ALA A 73 17.96 -12.77 -13.51
N GLU A 74 18.52 -11.61 -13.85
CA GLU A 74 18.83 -10.57 -12.89
C GLU A 74 17.86 -9.41 -13.03
N PHE A 75 17.54 -8.80 -11.89
CA PHE A 75 16.63 -7.68 -11.81
C PHE A 75 17.09 -6.71 -10.72
N LEU A 76 16.63 -5.45 -10.80
CA LEU A 76 16.73 -4.54 -9.65
C LEU A 76 15.40 -4.47 -8.92
N SER A 77 15.49 -4.56 -7.60
CA SER A 77 14.40 -4.36 -6.64
C SER A 77 14.59 -3.01 -5.97
N ILE A 78 13.57 -2.14 -6.07
CA ILE A 78 13.57 -0.79 -5.50
C ILE A 78 12.49 -0.75 -4.44
N THR A 79 12.87 -0.38 -3.22
CA THR A 79 11.96 -0.29 -2.06
C THR A 79 12.19 1.02 -1.32
N SER A 80 11.19 1.47 -0.56
CA SER A 80 11.29 2.65 0.30
C SER A 80 10.62 2.40 1.64
N GLU A 81 11.29 2.78 2.74
CA GLU A 81 10.69 2.72 4.09
C GLU A 81 9.45 3.61 4.21
N ARG A 82 9.30 4.62 3.33
CA ARG A 82 8.11 5.50 3.30
C ARG A 82 6.88 4.80 2.71
N PHE A 83 7.08 3.78 1.88
CA PHE A 83 6.01 3.03 1.22
C PHE A 83 6.17 1.55 1.55
N PRO A 84 5.95 1.17 2.83
CA PRO A 84 6.10 -0.21 3.24
C PRO A 84 5.09 -1.08 2.49
N GLY A 85 5.58 -2.15 1.87
CA GLY A 85 4.77 -3.04 1.04
C GLY A 85 4.77 -2.70 -0.46
N LEU A 86 5.47 -1.65 -0.91
CA LEU A 86 5.72 -1.40 -2.33
C LEU A 86 7.16 -1.80 -2.73
N GLU A 87 7.28 -2.69 -3.70
CA GLU A 87 8.54 -3.05 -4.36
C GLU A 87 8.39 -2.84 -5.88
N LEU A 88 9.25 -2.01 -6.47
CA LEU A 88 9.35 -1.89 -7.92
C LEU A 88 10.44 -2.82 -8.45
N ARG A 89 10.13 -3.57 -9.49
CA ARG A 89 11.03 -4.52 -10.15
C ARG A 89 11.32 -4.09 -11.57
N THR A 90 12.57 -4.32 -11.99
CA THR A 90 13.05 -3.92 -13.31
C THR A 90 13.85 -5.03 -13.99
N SER A 91 13.88 -5.06 -15.31
CA SER A 91 14.78 -5.95 -16.05
C SER A 91 16.19 -5.36 -16.14
N VAL A 92 17.22 -6.19 -15.99
CA VAL A 92 18.62 -5.81 -16.25
C VAL A 92 19.08 -6.48 -17.55
N PRO A 93 19.50 -5.71 -18.58
CA PRO A 93 19.98 -6.29 -19.83
C PRO A 93 21.19 -7.21 -19.59
N ARG A 94 21.18 -8.42 -20.17
CA ARG A 94 22.24 -9.43 -19.99
C ARG A 94 23.57 -9.06 -20.63
N ASP A 95 23.58 -8.18 -21.62
CA ASP A 95 24.74 -7.97 -22.52
C ASP A 95 25.72 -6.88 -22.06
N GLY A 96 25.54 -6.28 -20.87
CA GLY A 96 26.37 -5.18 -20.39
C GLY A 96 27.49 -5.61 -19.44
N HIS A 97 28.68 -5.92 -19.95
CA HIS A 97 29.91 -6.09 -19.15
C HIS A 97 30.41 -4.79 -18.46
N SER A 98 29.57 -3.76 -18.37
CA SER A 98 29.83 -2.51 -17.68
C SER A 98 28.48 -1.84 -17.34
N VAL A 99 28.02 -1.99 -16.10
CA VAL A 99 26.77 -1.40 -15.55
C VAL A 99 26.93 0.09 -15.23
N SER A 100 27.77 0.80 -16.00
CA SER A 100 28.12 2.18 -15.70
C SER A 100 27.07 3.20 -16.18
N ALA A 101 26.11 2.78 -17.00
CA ALA A 101 24.83 3.45 -17.28
C ALA A 101 23.96 2.51 -18.13
N SER A 102 23.05 1.76 -17.50
CA SER A 102 22.13 0.90 -18.23
C SER A 102 20.72 1.48 -18.16
N GLU A 103 20.07 1.51 -19.31
CA GLU A 103 18.62 1.62 -19.37
C GLU A 103 18.02 0.34 -18.78
N ILE A 104 17.09 0.50 -17.86
CA ILE A 104 16.35 -0.58 -17.21
C ILE A 104 14.87 -0.37 -17.49
N GLU A 105 14.12 -1.45 -17.63
CA GLU A 105 12.68 -1.39 -17.87
C GLU A 105 11.96 -1.80 -16.60
N PHE A 106 10.97 -1.02 -16.16
CA PHE A 106 10.05 -1.46 -15.12
C PHE A 106 9.21 -2.62 -15.65
N THR A 107 9.12 -3.68 -14.87
CA THR A 107 8.36 -4.88 -15.23
C THR A 107 7.19 -5.12 -14.31
N GLN A 108 7.35 -4.84 -13.01
CA GLN A 108 6.34 -5.19 -12.01
C GLN A 108 6.43 -4.28 -10.77
N ALA A 109 5.28 -3.95 -10.19
CA ALA A 109 5.15 -3.48 -8.81
C ALA A 109 4.54 -4.59 -7.97
N ARG A 110 5.23 -5.03 -6.92
CA ARG A 110 4.65 -5.88 -5.89
C ARG A 110 4.08 -4.99 -4.80
N ILE A 111 2.81 -5.21 -4.48
CA ILE A 111 2.06 -4.46 -3.49
C ILE A 111 1.55 -5.41 -2.42
N LEU A 112 1.93 -5.17 -1.18
CA LEU A 112 1.40 -5.82 0.02
C LEU A 112 0.58 -4.80 0.83
N SER A 113 -0.74 -4.97 0.82
CA SER A 113 -1.67 -4.17 1.64
C SER A 113 -2.18 -5.03 2.80
N SER A 114 -1.68 -4.77 4.01
CA SER A 114 -2.11 -5.47 5.22
C SER A 114 -3.22 -4.73 5.96
N HIS A 115 -4.09 -5.47 6.65
CA HIS A 115 -5.16 -4.92 7.48
C HIS A 115 -5.42 -5.84 8.69
N VAL A 116 -6.23 -5.39 9.65
CA VAL A 116 -6.44 -6.11 10.93
C VAL A 116 -6.99 -7.53 10.78
N TYR A 117 -7.64 -7.82 9.66
CA TYR A 117 -8.22 -9.13 9.38
C TYR A 117 -7.48 -9.93 8.32
N GLY A 118 -6.37 -9.44 7.75
CA GLY A 118 -5.84 -10.07 6.55
C GLY A 118 -4.78 -9.26 5.80
N TRP A 119 -4.56 -9.67 4.56
CA TRP A 119 -3.70 -8.95 3.62
C TRP A 119 -4.10 -9.24 2.18
N ASN A 120 -3.76 -8.31 1.30
CA ASN A 120 -3.78 -8.45 -0.15
C ASN A 120 -2.35 -8.33 -0.64
N GLU A 121 -1.89 -9.35 -1.37
CA GLU A 121 -0.59 -9.35 -2.06
C GLU A 121 -0.88 -9.43 -3.54
N LEU A 122 -0.27 -8.55 -4.33
CA LEU A 122 -0.48 -8.54 -5.77
C LEU A 122 0.75 -8.07 -6.53
N SER A 123 0.86 -8.57 -7.74
CA SER A 123 1.83 -8.17 -8.75
C SER A 123 1.12 -7.39 -9.83
N LEU A 124 1.49 -6.13 -9.99
CA LEU A 124 0.96 -5.21 -10.99
C LEU A 124 2.01 -5.05 -12.10
N GLY A 125 1.65 -5.40 -13.34
CA GLY A 125 2.52 -5.21 -14.50
C GLY A 125 2.80 -3.73 -14.72
N LEU A 126 4.05 -3.39 -15.00
CA LEU A 126 4.49 -2.03 -15.28
C LEU A 126 5.03 -1.91 -16.71
N PHE A 127 4.88 -0.73 -17.30
CA PHE A 127 5.52 -0.36 -18.56
C PHE A 127 6.21 0.99 -18.43
N GLY A 128 7.50 1.04 -18.65
CA GLY A 128 8.28 2.28 -18.58
C GLY A 128 9.76 1.99 -18.40
N ALA A 129 10.58 3.02 -18.57
CA ALA A 129 12.03 2.89 -18.46
C ALA A 129 12.60 3.84 -17.39
N ALA A 130 13.77 3.47 -16.88
CA ALA A 130 14.59 4.30 -16.03
C ALA A 130 16.06 4.14 -16.44
N ARG A 131 16.89 5.09 -16.02
CA ARG A 131 18.34 4.97 -16.11
C ARG A 131 18.90 4.63 -14.74
N CYS A 132 19.72 3.58 -14.69
CA CYS A 132 20.42 3.21 -13.47
C CYS A 132 21.92 3.13 -13.73
N VAL A 133 22.69 3.72 -12.82
CA VAL A 133 24.14 3.76 -12.86
C VAL A 133 24.66 3.10 -11.59
N LEU A 134 25.38 1.99 -11.71
CA LEU A 134 26.03 1.31 -10.60
C LEU A 134 27.55 1.48 -10.70
N ARG A 135 28.16 2.17 -9.73
CA ARG A 135 29.60 2.50 -9.70
C ARG A 135 30.24 2.04 -8.41
N GLY A 136 30.56 0.74 -8.32
CA GLY A 136 31.22 0.17 -7.14
C GLY A 136 30.41 0.41 -5.87
N HIS A 137 30.80 1.43 -5.10
CA HIS A 137 30.17 1.82 -3.84
C HIS A 137 28.99 2.80 -3.97
N GLU A 138 28.68 3.27 -5.17
CA GLU A 138 27.60 4.24 -5.40
C GLU A 138 26.61 3.72 -6.44
N ALA A 139 25.34 4.11 -6.29
CA ALA A 139 24.31 3.93 -7.28
C ALA A 139 23.45 5.18 -7.42
N SER A 140 22.96 5.43 -8.64
CA SER A 140 21.97 6.47 -8.92
C SER A 140 20.86 5.94 -9.81
N LEU A 141 19.63 6.37 -9.51
CA LEU A 141 18.43 6.04 -10.25
C LEU A 141 17.79 7.32 -10.79
N GLU A 142 17.55 7.36 -12.09
CA GLU A 142 16.86 8.44 -12.79
C GLU A 142 15.61 7.87 -13.46
N ILE A 143 14.44 8.43 -13.15
CA ILE A 143 13.15 8.02 -13.72
C ILE A 143 12.60 9.24 -14.45
N ASP A 144 12.61 9.20 -15.79
CA ASP A 144 12.20 10.34 -16.63
C ASP A 144 10.68 10.56 -16.56
N SER A 145 9.90 9.48 -16.54
CA SER A 145 8.45 9.50 -16.39
C SER A 145 7.97 8.34 -15.51
N PRO A 146 6.88 8.51 -14.72
CA PRO A 146 6.28 7.41 -13.98
C PRO A 146 5.94 6.23 -14.91
N PRO A 147 6.29 4.99 -14.57
CA PRO A 147 5.90 3.84 -15.37
C PRO A 147 4.37 3.68 -15.35
N GLU A 148 3.81 3.34 -16.49
CA GLU A 148 2.40 3.05 -16.66
C GLU A 148 2.04 1.75 -15.94
N ARG A 149 0.87 1.75 -15.29
CA ARG A 149 0.33 0.62 -14.53
C ARG A 149 -0.62 -0.18 -15.42
N ILE A 150 -0.23 -1.39 -15.83
CA ILE A 150 -0.98 -2.17 -16.83
C ILE A 150 -2.17 -2.90 -16.18
N GLN A 151 -1.95 -4.08 -15.61
CA GLN A 151 -2.97 -4.94 -15.01
C GLN A 151 -2.38 -5.75 -13.84
N VAL A 152 -3.26 -6.23 -12.96
CA VAL A 152 -2.84 -7.24 -11.98
C VAL A 152 -2.55 -8.54 -12.72
N ASP A 153 -1.34 -9.07 -12.58
CA ASP A 153 -0.89 -10.30 -13.24
C ASP A 153 -1.11 -11.52 -12.34
N GLU A 154 -0.90 -11.37 -11.04
CA GLU A 154 -1.08 -12.41 -10.03
C GLU A 154 -1.29 -11.81 -8.65
N GLY A 155 -1.68 -12.64 -7.68
CA GLY A 155 -1.78 -12.25 -6.30
C GLY A 155 -2.49 -13.26 -5.42
N ALA A 156 -2.59 -12.93 -4.14
CA ALA A 156 -3.27 -13.70 -3.13
C ALA A 156 -4.01 -12.77 -2.17
N ILE A 157 -5.13 -13.27 -1.64
CA ILE A 157 -5.93 -12.57 -0.64
C ILE A 157 -6.03 -13.48 0.57
N ARG A 158 -5.66 -12.97 1.74
CA ARG A 158 -5.94 -13.61 3.01
C ARG A 158 -6.97 -12.80 3.78
N LEU A 159 -8.08 -13.42 4.15
CA LEU A 159 -9.09 -12.83 5.01
C LEU A 159 -9.42 -13.81 6.15
N ARG A 160 -9.05 -13.42 7.37
CA ARG A 160 -9.15 -14.23 8.60
C ARG A 160 -8.44 -15.58 8.41
N SER A 161 -9.20 -16.67 8.41
CA SER A 161 -8.73 -18.03 8.18
C SER A 161 -8.79 -18.47 6.72
N SER A 162 -9.38 -17.67 5.84
CA SER A 162 -9.53 -17.98 4.41
C SER A 162 -8.37 -17.42 3.61
N ARG A 163 -7.88 -18.20 2.64
CA ARG A 163 -6.88 -17.78 1.66
C ARG A 163 -7.42 -18.06 0.26
N LEU A 164 -7.41 -17.03 -0.59
CA LEU A 164 -7.68 -17.12 -2.02
C LEU A 164 -6.35 -17.00 -2.77
N THR A 165 -6.14 -17.86 -3.76
CA THR A 165 -4.95 -17.87 -4.63
C THR A 165 -5.36 -18.18 -6.08
N GLY A 166 -4.41 -18.05 -7.02
CA GLY A 166 -4.61 -18.39 -8.42
C GLY A 166 -5.69 -17.54 -9.10
N ALA A 167 -6.44 -18.15 -10.03
CA ALA A 167 -7.43 -17.44 -10.84
C ALA A 167 -8.53 -16.74 -10.02
N ALA A 168 -8.96 -17.33 -8.91
CA ALA A 168 -10.00 -16.74 -8.05
C ALA A 168 -9.50 -15.45 -7.36
N ALA A 169 -8.26 -15.46 -6.85
CA ALA A 169 -7.64 -14.26 -6.28
C ALA A 169 -7.42 -13.20 -7.37
N LEU A 170 -6.91 -13.60 -8.54
CA LEU A 170 -6.67 -12.70 -9.65
C LEU A 170 -7.93 -11.95 -10.10
N THR A 171 -9.04 -12.66 -10.32
CA THR A 171 -10.33 -12.04 -10.67
C THR A 171 -10.79 -11.07 -9.57
N SER A 172 -10.70 -11.48 -8.31
CA SER A 172 -11.08 -10.63 -7.17
C SER A 172 -10.23 -9.35 -7.09
N LEU A 173 -8.92 -9.46 -7.29
CA LEU A 173 -7.98 -8.33 -7.28
C LEU A 173 -8.19 -7.41 -8.48
N ARG A 174 -8.44 -7.94 -9.69
CA ARG A 174 -8.74 -7.12 -10.88
C ARG A 174 -10.03 -6.32 -10.71
N ASN A 175 -11.10 -6.97 -10.30
CA ASN A 175 -12.38 -6.30 -10.03
C ASN A 175 -12.23 -5.22 -8.95
N ARG A 176 -11.42 -5.49 -7.91
CA ARG A 176 -11.09 -4.49 -6.89
C ARG A 176 -10.30 -3.33 -7.47
N ARG A 177 -9.27 -3.58 -8.27
CA ARG A 177 -8.47 -2.53 -8.91
C ARG A 177 -9.33 -1.61 -9.75
N GLU A 178 -10.25 -2.14 -10.55
CA GLU A 178 -11.17 -1.33 -11.35
C GLU A 178 -11.96 -0.34 -10.48
N ARG A 179 -12.51 -0.80 -9.34
CA ARG A 179 -13.20 0.07 -8.38
C ARG A 179 -12.28 1.07 -7.71
N ILE A 180 -11.05 0.66 -7.37
CA ILE A 180 -10.04 1.56 -6.79
C ILE A 180 -9.63 2.63 -7.80
N LEU A 181 -9.46 2.30 -9.08
CA LEU A 181 -9.12 3.26 -10.13
C LEU A 181 -10.26 4.27 -10.32
N ALA A 182 -11.51 3.80 -10.41
CA ALA A 182 -12.67 4.70 -10.48
C ALA A 182 -12.76 5.62 -9.25
N LEU A 183 -12.49 5.08 -8.05
CA LEU A 183 -12.41 5.89 -6.84
C LEU A 183 -11.29 6.91 -6.89
N ALA A 184 -10.07 6.50 -7.27
CA ALA A 184 -8.89 7.37 -7.34
C ALA A 184 -9.06 8.50 -8.35
N GLU A 185 -9.62 8.20 -9.53
CA GLU A 185 -9.96 9.19 -10.56
C GLU A 185 -10.96 10.23 -10.03
N TRP A 186 -12.03 9.78 -9.37
CA TRP A 186 -12.97 10.70 -8.74
C TRP A 186 -12.33 11.54 -7.63
N MET A 187 -11.49 10.92 -6.77
CA MET A 187 -10.81 11.62 -5.69
C MET A 187 -9.92 12.75 -6.24
N ASP A 188 -9.16 12.47 -7.30
CA ASP A 188 -8.29 13.44 -7.95
C ASP A 188 -9.07 14.59 -8.61
N GLY A 189 -10.15 14.27 -9.32
CA GLY A 189 -10.99 15.25 -10.02
C GLY A 189 -11.97 16.04 -9.13
N SER A 190 -12.19 15.62 -7.88
CA SER A 190 -13.15 16.26 -6.98
C SER A 190 -12.64 17.57 -6.36
N GLU A 191 -13.54 18.40 -5.85
CA GLU A 191 -13.18 19.60 -5.06
C GLU A 191 -12.41 19.28 -3.75
N TRP A 192 -12.49 18.02 -3.31
CA TRP A 192 -11.76 17.48 -2.16
C TRP A 192 -10.37 16.93 -2.53
N GLY A 193 -10.07 16.88 -3.84
CA GLY A 193 -8.84 16.39 -4.43
C GLY A 193 -7.66 17.37 -4.36
N GLY A 194 -6.63 17.08 -5.17
CA GLY A 194 -5.45 17.93 -5.36
C GLY A 194 -4.53 18.08 -4.13
N ARG A 195 -4.74 17.27 -3.09
CA ARG A 195 -3.89 17.25 -1.89
C ARG A 195 -2.86 16.16 -1.98
N GLU A 196 -1.61 16.51 -1.72
CA GLU A 196 -0.54 15.51 -1.55
C GLU A 196 -0.49 15.01 -0.11
N PHE A 197 -0.43 13.69 0.05
CA PHE A 197 -0.29 13.05 1.35
C PHE A 197 1.08 12.38 1.45
N PHE A 198 1.76 12.61 2.57
CA PHE A 198 3.10 12.06 2.79
C PHE A 198 3.10 10.66 3.39
N SER A 199 1.97 10.23 3.98
CA SER A 199 1.75 8.90 4.55
C SER A 199 0.33 8.41 4.30
N GLY A 200 0.14 7.09 4.34
CA GLY A 200 -1.17 6.45 4.21
C GLY A 200 -2.12 6.78 5.36
N GLU A 201 -1.61 7.03 6.57
CA GLU A 201 -2.43 7.44 7.71
C GLU A 201 -3.04 8.82 7.50
N ALA A 202 -2.25 9.80 7.07
CA ALA A 202 -2.74 11.15 6.80
C ALA A 202 -3.78 11.15 5.65
N PHE A 203 -3.53 10.33 4.63
CA PHE A 203 -4.48 10.09 3.55
C PHE A 203 -5.80 9.52 4.09
N ALA A 204 -5.71 8.50 4.95
CA ALA A 204 -6.89 7.85 5.51
C ALA A 204 -7.68 8.75 6.47
N GLU A 205 -6.99 9.54 7.30
CA GLU A 205 -7.60 10.52 8.22
C GLU A 205 -8.38 11.60 7.46
N TYR A 206 -7.87 12.03 6.31
CA TYR A 206 -8.54 13.02 5.47
C TYR A 206 -9.74 12.46 4.73
N TRP A 207 -9.56 11.34 4.04
CA TRP A 207 -10.59 10.81 3.14
C TRP A 207 -11.66 9.98 3.83
N LYS A 208 -11.37 9.31 4.94
CA LYS A 208 -12.36 8.47 5.62
C LYS A 208 -13.61 9.25 6.06
N PRO A 209 -13.53 10.46 6.65
CA PRO A 209 -14.72 11.26 6.97
C PRO A 209 -15.53 11.68 5.75
N ILE A 210 -14.89 11.89 4.59
CA ILE A 210 -15.54 12.29 3.34
C ILE A 210 -16.25 11.08 2.72
N LEU A 211 -15.55 9.94 2.67
CA LEU A 211 -16.03 8.70 2.10
C LEU A 211 -17.06 8.00 2.99
N PHE A 212 -16.95 8.08 4.31
CA PHE A 212 -17.82 7.34 5.24
C PHE A 212 -18.17 8.20 6.47
N PRO A 213 -18.86 9.34 6.29
CA PRO A 213 -19.25 10.23 7.39
C PRO A 213 -20.07 9.54 8.48
N GLU A 214 -20.79 8.46 8.14
CA GLU A 214 -21.59 7.64 9.06
C GLU A 214 -20.73 6.90 10.10
N LEU A 215 -19.44 6.70 9.83
CA LEU A 215 -18.51 5.92 10.65
C LEU A 215 -17.60 6.77 11.54
N VAL A 216 -17.65 8.09 11.39
CA VAL A 216 -16.81 9.04 12.13
C VAL A 216 -17.64 9.86 13.12
N LYS A 217 -16.97 10.55 14.03
CA LYS A 217 -17.68 11.38 15.02
C LYS A 217 -18.31 12.59 14.32
N LYS A 218 -19.44 13.09 14.84
CA LYS A 218 -20.13 14.28 14.29
C LYS A 218 -19.22 15.49 14.04
N LYS A 219 -18.19 15.68 14.86
CA LYS A 219 -17.21 16.78 14.71
C LYS A 219 -16.21 16.61 13.55
N GLU A 220 -16.07 15.39 13.04
CA GLU A 220 -15.18 15.02 11.94
C GLU A 220 -15.94 14.97 10.60
N GLN A 221 -17.27 14.95 10.64
CA GLN A 221 -18.11 14.91 9.43
C GLN A 221 -17.94 16.18 8.59
N PRO A 222 -17.97 16.07 7.24
CA PRO A 222 -18.06 17.22 6.35
C PRO A 222 -19.24 18.11 6.69
N ARG A 223 -19.13 19.42 6.42
CA ARG A 223 -20.18 20.39 6.77
C ARG A 223 -21.48 20.13 6.00
N GLU A 224 -21.32 19.61 4.80
CA GLU A 224 -22.34 19.30 3.82
C GLU A 224 -23.09 18.00 4.18
N TYR A 225 -22.52 17.18 5.07
CA TYR A 225 -23.18 15.99 5.56
C TYR A 225 -24.33 16.36 6.51
N THR A 226 -25.56 16.10 6.07
CA THR A 226 -26.78 16.31 6.85
C THR A 226 -27.56 15.01 7.01
N THR A 227 -28.15 14.82 8.19
CA THR A 227 -29.06 13.70 8.48
C THR A 227 -30.53 14.12 8.39
N GLU A 228 -30.81 15.41 8.21
CA GLU A 228 -32.16 15.95 8.16
C GLU A 228 -32.80 15.64 6.80
N ASN A 229 -33.97 15.01 6.80
CA ASN A 229 -34.69 14.56 5.60
C ASN A 229 -33.89 13.63 4.68
N ALA A 230 -32.81 13.02 5.18
CA ALA A 230 -31.99 12.09 4.42
C ALA A 230 -32.70 10.76 4.18
N GLU A 231 -32.54 10.22 2.98
CA GLU A 231 -32.89 8.85 2.65
C GLU A 231 -31.78 7.89 3.05
N TRP A 232 -32.15 6.66 3.42
CA TRP A 232 -31.21 5.70 3.98
C TRP A 232 -31.40 4.30 3.41
N THR A 233 -30.30 3.63 3.11
CA THR A 233 -30.26 2.18 2.88
C THR A 233 -29.43 1.47 3.96
N ARG A 234 -29.51 0.14 4.02
CA ARG A 234 -28.76 -0.68 4.98
C ARG A 234 -27.99 -1.76 4.25
N ALA A 235 -26.67 -1.78 4.45
CA ALA A 235 -25.78 -2.83 3.95
C ALA A 235 -24.61 -3.05 4.91
N ASP A 236 -24.11 -4.29 5.02
CA ASP A 236 -22.96 -4.65 5.86
C ASP A 236 -23.00 -4.08 7.29
N SER A 237 -24.19 -4.11 7.91
CA SER A 237 -24.49 -3.58 9.25
C SER A 237 -24.44 -2.06 9.42
N VAL A 238 -24.08 -1.31 8.37
CA VAL A 238 -24.08 0.15 8.32
C VAL A 238 -25.39 0.65 7.70
N ARG A 239 -25.83 1.85 8.11
CA ARG A 239 -26.89 2.59 7.43
C ARG A 239 -26.24 3.69 6.62
N TRP A 240 -26.47 3.69 5.31
CA TRP A 240 -25.86 4.61 4.36
C TRP A 240 -26.82 5.72 3.99
N ASN A 241 -26.37 6.97 4.02
CA ASN A 241 -27.16 8.13 3.63
C ASN A 241 -27.14 8.27 2.10
N THR A 242 -28.18 7.78 1.43
CA THR A 242 -28.25 7.76 -0.04
C THR A 242 -28.35 9.16 -0.62
N THR A 243 -28.98 10.10 0.09
CA THR A 243 -29.02 11.52 -0.30
C THR A 243 -27.61 12.13 -0.36
N TYR A 244 -26.74 11.81 0.62
CA TYR A 244 -25.35 12.24 0.59
C TYR A 244 -24.55 11.54 -0.51
N THR A 245 -24.79 10.24 -0.71
CA THR A 245 -24.18 9.48 -1.81
C THR A 245 -24.50 10.11 -3.18
N GLU A 246 -25.77 10.43 -3.44
CA GLU A 246 -26.20 11.04 -4.70
C GLU A 246 -25.59 12.42 -4.94
N TRP A 247 -25.45 13.21 -3.87
CA TRP A 247 -24.86 14.55 -3.94
C TRP A 247 -23.36 14.52 -4.24
N LEU A 248 -22.60 13.64 -3.57
CA LEU A 248 -21.14 13.68 -3.61
C LEU A 248 -20.51 12.73 -4.64
N PHE A 249 -21.10 11.54 -4.85
CA PHE A 249 -20.48 10.49 -5.66
C PHE A 249 -21.00 10.50 -7.10
N PRO A 250 -20.11 10.24 -8.07
CA PRO A 250 -20.52 10.02 -9.45
C PRO A 250 -21.30 8.70 -9.54
N GLU A 251 -22.14 8.58 -10.56
CA GLU A 251 -23.14 7.52 -10.69
C GLU A 251 -22.55 6.12 -10.50
N GLU A 252 -21.39 5.87 -11.10
CA GLU A 252 -20.64 4.61 -11.07
C GLU A 252 -20.16 4.19 -9.67
N LEU A 253 -20.01 5.12 -8.72
CA LEU A 253 -19.58 4.83 -7.35
C LEU A 253 -20.74 4.74 -6.36
N ARG A 254 -21.94 5.20 -6.72
CA ARG A 254 -23.09 5.27 -5.79
C ARG A 254 -23.49 3.89 -5.27
N GLU A 255 -23.71 2.94 -6.18
CA GLU A 255 -24.08 1.56 -5.79
C GLU A 255 -22.96 0.88 -5.00
N LEU A 256 -21.69 1.13 -5.35
CA LEU A 256 -20.54 0.58 -4.64
C LEU A 256 -20.47 1.09 -3.20
N ARG A 257 -20.76 2.37 -2.99
CA ARG A 257 -20.84 2.98 -1.67
C ARG A 257 -22.03 2.43 -0.87
N ASP A 258 -23.23 2.49 -1.43
CA ASP A 258 -24.47 2.17 -0.74
C ASP A 258 -24.64 0.67 -0.45
N SER A 259 -23.93 -0.19 -1.19
CA SER A 259 -23.83 -1.63 -0.90
C SER A 259 -22.79 -1.98 0.18
N GLY A 260 -21.99 -1.01 0.65
CA GLY A 260 -20.85 -1.24 1.55
C GLY A 260 -19.60 -1.80 0.87
N THR A 261 -19.64 -2.06 -0.44
CA THR A 261 -18.49 -2.57 -1.20
C THR A 261 -17.30 -1.62 -1.11
N LEU A 262 -17.53 -0.32 -1.24
CA LEU A 262 -16.48 0.70 -1.15
C LEU A 262 -15.82 0.74 0.24
N LEU A 263 -16.61 0.58 1.30
CA LEU A 263 -16.08 0.50 2.66
C LEU A 263 -15.17 -0.72 2.82
N ARG A 264 -15.57 -1.87 2.28
CA ARG A 264 -14.76 -3.08 2.33
C ARG A 264 -13.43 -2.91 1.60
N ASP A 265 -13.45 -2.33 0.40
CA ASP A 265 -12.23 -2.04 -0.34
C ASP A 265 -11.35 -1.04 0.42
N TRP A 266 -11.94 -0.03 1.07
CA TRP A 266 -11.21 0.88 1.94
C TRP A 266 -10.54 0.16 3.12
N GLU A 267 -11.28 -0.67 3.86
CA GLU A 267 -10.76 -1.36 5.03
C GLU A 267 -9.70 -2.43 4.71
N GLU A 268 -9.81 -3.06 3.54
CA GLU A 268 -8.89 -4.14 3.12
C GLU A 268 -7.71 -3.62 2.26
N ALA A 269 -7.87 -2.48 1.58
CA ALA A 269 -6.96 -2.01 0.54
C ALA A 269 -6.67 -0.50 0.57
N ALA A 270 -6.87 0.21 1.71
CA ALA A 270 -6.54 1.64 1.83
C ALA A 270 -5.12 2.00 1.38
N VAL A 271 -4.12 1.16 1.66
CA VAL A 271 -2.72 1.39 1.22
C VAL A 271 -2.62 1.33 -0.30
N TRP A 272 -3.32 0.40 -0.93
CA TRP A 272 -3.37 0.32 -2.39
C TRP A 272 -4.11 1.52 -2.99
N ILE A 273 -5.24 1.93 -2.42
CA ILE A 273 -5.95 3.16 -2.84
C ILE A 273 -4.99 4.36 -2.77
N PHE A 274 -4.26 4.51 -1.66
CA PHE A 274 -3.24 5.55 -1.49
C PHE A 274 -2.17 5.50 -2.60
N TYR A 275 -1.66 4.31 -2.95
CA TYR A 275 -0.70 4.17 -4.04
C TYR A 275 -1.28 4.55 -5.40
N GLU A 276 -2.54 4.20 -5.67
CA GLU A 276 -3.17 4.52 -6.94
C GLU A 276 -3.41 6.03 -7.08
N CYS A 277 -3.80 6.71 -6.00
CA CYS A 277 -3.99 8.17 -5.95
C CYS A 277 -2.68 8.98 -6.03
N HIS A 278 -1.56 8.42 -5.54
CA HIS A 278 -0.28 9.16 -5.44
C HIS A 278 0.85 8.53 -6.24
N TRP A 279 0.53 7.70 -7.24
CA TRP A 279 1.52 6.96 -8.01
C TRP A 279 2.66 7.84 -8.52
N ASP A 280 2.34 8.94 -9.19
CA ASP A 280 3.34 9.80 -9.81
C ASP A 280 4.24 10.46 -8.76
N SER A 281 3.67 10.97 -7.65
CA SER A 281 4.44 11.55 -6.54
C SER A 281 5.28 10.50 -5.81
N ILE A 282 4.79 9.26 -5.69
CA ILE A 282 5.54 8.11 -5.14
C ILE A 282 6.73 7.80 -6.05
N ILE A 283 6.51 7.68 -7.35
CA ILE A 283 7.58 7.39 -8.31
C ILE A 283 8.62 8.52 -8.33
N ALA A 284 8.18 9.78 -8.35
CA ALA A 284 9.05 10.95 -8.29
C ALA A 284 9.94 10.93 -7.04
N SER A 285 9.48 10.37 -5.92
CA SER A 285 10.27 10.26 -4.69
C SER A 285 11.46 9.30 -4.80
N PHE A 286 11.45 8.35 -5.74
CA PHE A 286 12.59 7.47 -6.03
C PHE A 286 13.62 8.13 -6.95
N ASN A 287 13.24 9.20 -7.65
CA ASN A 287 14.06 9.83 -8.68
C ASN A 287 15.21 10.65 -8.06
N GLY A 288 16.40 10.57 -8.66
CA GLY A 288 17.58 11.33 -8.23
C GLY A 288 18.20 10.84 -6.92
N ALA A 289 17.77 9.68 -6.40
CA ALA A 289 18.31 9.10 -5.18
C ALA A 289 19.79 8.73 -5.37
N LYS A 290 20.67 9.30 -4.54
CA LYS A 290 22.06 8.86 -4.40
C LYS A 290 22.15 7.79 -3.34
N LEU A 291 22.62 6.62 -3.73
CA LEU A 291 22.64 5.43 -2.89
C LEU A 291 24.09 4.98 -2.69
N ALA A 292 24.45 4.60 -1.46
CA ALA A 292 25.75 4.05 -1.11
C ALA A 292 25.64 2.54 -0.87
N LEU A 293 26.69 1.80 -1.21
CA LEU A 293 26.76 0.35 -0.98
C LEU A 293 26.67 0.04 0.51
N ARG A 294 25.85 -0.97 0.84
CA ARG A 294 25.63 -1.47 2.18
C ARG A 294 26.63 -2.55 2.59
#